data_AF-A0A3D3UIM3-F1
#
_entry.id   AF-A0A3D3UIM3-F1
#
_cell.length_a   1.000
_cell.length_b   1.000
_cell.length_c   1.000
_cell.angle_alpha   90.00
_cell.angle_beta   90.00
_cell.angle_gamma   90.00
#
_symmetry.space_group_name_H-M   'P 1'
#
loop_
_entity.id
_entity.type
_entity.pdbx_description
1 polymer ?
#
loop_
_entity_poly.entity_id
_entity_poly.type
_entity_poly.pdbx_seq_one_letter_code
_entity_poly.pdbx_strand_id
1 'polypeptide(L)' 'TIGWFVLFMNVYNFMDGIDGLAAGGALIALFMLGGIGLLLGAHVVYLSALCLFAAVAGFFVFNFPPAKIFMGDTG' A
#
# COMPACT_ATOMS: atom_id res chain seq x y z
N THR A 1 15.82 -14.28 5.69
CA THR A 1 15.14 -13.41 4.70
C THR A 1 13.63 -13.59 4.68
N ILE A 2 13.08 -14.81 4.78
CA ILE A 2 11.61 -15.01 4.66
C ILE A 2 10.82 -14.49 5.87
N GLY A 3 11.34 -14.62 7.09
CA GLY A 3 10.59 -14.32 8.31
C GLY A 3 10.06 -12.89 8.42
N TRP A 4 10.83 -11.89 7.96
CA TRP A 4 10.38 -10.49 8.03
C TRP A 4 9.27 -10.18 7.03
N PHE A 5 9.28 -10.80 5.84
CA PHE A 5 8.17 -10.69 4.89
C PHE A 5 6.88 -11.27 5.48
N VAL A 6 6.96 -12.48 6.04
CA VAL A 6 5.80 -13.14 6.68
C VAL A 6 5.26 -12.27 7.82
N LEU A 7 6.15 -11.75 8.66
CA LEU A 7 5.76 -10.85 9.75
C LEU A 7 5.08 -9.59 9.22
N PHE A 8 5.65 -8.90 8.23
CA PHE A 8 5.04 -7.70 7.67
C PHE A 8 3.69 -7.96 7.00
N MET A 9 3.54 -9.06 6.26
CA MET A 9 2.24 -9.43 5.65
C MET A 9 1.15 -9.61 6.72
N ASN A 10 1.46 -10.30 7.83
CA ASN A 10 0.49 -10.51 8.91
C ASN A 10 0.18 -9.22 9.69
N VAL A 11 1.20 -8.41 9.97
CA VAL A 11 1.01 -7.11 10.63
C VAL A 11 0.14 -6.19 9.77
N TYR A 12 0.38 -6.18 8.46
CA TYR A 12 -0.38 -5.34 7.53
C TYR A 12 -1.84 -5.81 7.41
N ASN A 13 -2.06 -7.13 7.33
CA ASN A 13 -3.40 -7.72 7.37
C ASN A 13 -4.14 -7.39 8.68
N PHE A 14 -3.45 -7.41 9.82
CA PHE A 14 -4.01 -6.98 11.11
C PHE A 14 -4.40 -5.50 11.13
N MET A 15 -3.64 -4.63 10.44
CA MET A 15 -3.96 -3.20 10.33
C MET A 15 -5.21 -2.91 9.48
N ASP A 16 -5.61 -3.81 8.58
CA ASP A 16 -6.80 -3.65 7.73
C ASP A 16 -8.13 -3.78 8.50
N GLY A 17 -8.10 -4.04 9.82
CA GLY A 17 -9.28 -4.02 10.67
C GLY A 17 -9.89 -2.63 10.92
N ILE A 18 -9.27 -1.56 10.43
CA ILE A 18 -9.72 -0.17 10.56
C ILE A 18 -9.81 0.48 9.18
N ASP A 19 -11.01 0.97 8.84
CA ASP A 19 -11.32 1.67 7.59
C ASP A 19 -10.27 2.74 7.25
N GLY A 20 -9.66 2.63 6.06
CA GLY A 20 -8.70 3.59 5.53
C GLY A 20 -7.29 3.54 6.15
N LEU A 21 -7.05 2.77 7.22
CA LEU A 21 -5.75 2.77 7.89
C LEU A 21 -4.67 2.08 7.03
N ALA A 22 -4.92 0.85 6.60
CA ALA A 22 -3.98 0.09 5.79
C ALA A 22 -3.74 0.81 4.45
N ALA A 23 -4.80 1.10 3.69
CA ALA A 23 -4.71 1.79 2.42
C ALA A 23 -4.05 3.18 2.51
N GLY A 24 -4.35 3.98 3.54
CA GLY A 24 -3.70 5.27 3.77
C GLY A 24 -2.20 5.12 4.05
N GLY A 25 -1.80 4.13 4.85
CA GLY A 25 -0.40 3.80 5.08
C GLY A 25 0.33 3.36 3.80
N ALA A 26 -0.32 2.55 2.95
CA ALA A 26 0.23 2.15 1.65
C ALA A 26 0.46 3.36 0.74
N LEU A 27 -0.48 4.31 0.66
CA LEU A 27 -0.31 5.51 -0.15
C LEU A 27 0.93 6.31 0.25
N ILE A 28 1.14 6.52 1.55
CA ILE A 28 2.33 7.24 2.05
C ILE A 28 3.61 6.47 1.71
N ALA A 29 3.62 5.15 1.96
CA ALA A 29 4.78 4.30 1.68
C ALA A 29 5.13 4.25 0.19
N LEU A 30 4.13 4.07 -0.68
CA LEU A 30 4.29 4.01 -2.13
C LEU A 30 4.73 5.35 -2.73
N PHE A 31 4.23 6.47 -2.20
CA PHE A 31 4.68 7.80 -2.60
C PHE A 31 6.16 8.01 -2.30
N MET A 32 6.59 7.67 -1.08
CA MET A 32 8.00 7.76 -0.69
C MET A 32 8.88 6.80 -1.49
N LEU A 33 8.44 5.55 -1.69
CA LEU A 33 9.17 4.55 -2.46
C LEU A 33 9.34 4.98 -3.93
N GLY A 34 8.29 5.52 -4.54
CA GLY A 34 8.33 6.09 -5.88
C GLY A 34 9.30 7.27 -5.97
N GLY A 35 9.25 8.20 -5.01
CA GLY A 35 10.18 9.33 -4.93
C GLY A 35 11.64 8.91 -4.83
N ILE A 36 11.95 7.96 -3.94
CA ILE A 36 13.31 7.41 -3.81
C ILE A 36 13.73 6.66 -5.09
N GLY A 37 12.83 5.87 -5.66
CA GLY A 37 13.08 5.15 -6.91
C GLY A 37 13.42 6.08 -8.07
N LEU A 38 12.72 7.22 -8.17
CA LEU A 38 13.00 8.24 -9.16
C LEU A 38 14.38 8.90 -8.94
N LEU A 39 14.71 9.27 -7.69
CA LEU A 39 15.98 9.90 -7.32
C LEU A 39 17.19 9.00 -7.60
N LEU A 40 17.06 7.70 -7.41
CA LEU A 40 18.13 6.72 -7.61
C LEU A 40 18.19 6.19 -9.06
N GLY A 41 17.32 6.64 -9.97
CA GLY A 41 17.24 6.12 -11.33
C GLY A 41 16.71 4.68 -11.42
N ALA A 42 16.07 4.18 -10.36
CA ALA A 42 15.48 2.85 -10.30
C ALA A 42 14.09 2.84 -10.97
N HIS A 43 14.07 2.93 -12.31
CA HIS A 43 12.84 3.10 -13.10
C HIS A 43 11.79 2.00 -12.85
N VAL A 44 12.21 0.75 -12.66
CA VAL A 44 11.29 -0.37 -12.38
C VAL A 44 10.57 -0.17 -11.04
N VAL A 45 11.30 0.27 -10.00
CA VAL A 45 10.73 0.53 -8.68
C VAL A 45 9.79 1.74 -8.74
N TYR A 46 10.22 2.81 -9.40
CA TYR A 46 9.40 4.01 -9.60
C TYR A 46 8.07 3.70 -10.28
N LEU A 47 8.11 3.00 -11.42
CA LEU A 47 6.90 2.67 -12.18
C LEU A 47 5.98 1.72 -11.40
N SER A 48 6.56 0.71 -10.73
CA SER A 48 5.78 -0.23 -9.91
C SER A 48 5.08 0.46 -8.74
N ALA A 49 5.80 1.34 -8.04
CA ALA A 49 5.26 2.14 -6.94
C ALA A 49 4.15 3.08 -7.42
N LEU A 50 4.31 3.70 -8.59
CA LEU A 50 3.32 4.62 -9.16
C LEU A 50 2.04 3.89 -9.61
N CYS A 51 2.16 2.71 -10.23
CA CYS A 51 1.02 1.88 -10.58
C CYS A 51 0.25 1.40 -9.34
N LEU A 52 0.95 0.92 -8.31
CA LEU A 52 0.35 0.51 -7.05
C LEU A 52 -0.29 1.70 -6.33
N PHE A 53 0.35 2.87 -6.31
CA PHE A 53 -0.19 4.07 -5.70
C PHE A 53 -1.52 4.45 -6.35
N ALA A 54 -1.61 4.42 -7.69
CA ALA A 54 -2.85 4.72 -8.40
C ALA A 54 -3.97 3.71 -8.09
N ALA A 55 -3.64 2.41 -8.04
CA ALA A 55 -4.60 1.36 -7.70
C ALA A 55 -5.13 1.51 -6.25
N VAL A 56 -4.23 1.68 -5.28
CA VAL A 56 -4.58 1.88 -3.87
C VAL A 56 -5.32 3.20 -3.68
N ALA A 57 -4.99 4.26 -4.43
CA ALA A 57 -5.70 5.54 -4.36
C ALA A 57 -7.15 5.38 -4.84
N GLY A 58 -7.38 4.62 -5.90
CA GLY A 58 -8.72 4.25 -6.36
C GLY A 58 -9.50 3.47 -5.30
N PHE A 59 -8.86 2.47 -4.67
CA PHE A 59 -9.46 1.69 -3.58
C PHE A 59 -9.76 2.56 -2.34
N PHE A 60 -8.83 3.44 -1.96
CA PHE A 60 -8.91 4.28 -0.77
C PHE A 60 -10.16 5.18 -0.78
N VAL A 61 -10.59 5.67 -1.94
CA VAL A 61 -11.84 6.46 -2.07
C VAL A 61 -13.07 5.67 -1.58
N PHE A 62 -13.08 4.35 -1.77
CA PHE A 62 -14.18 3.49 -1.33
C PHE A 62 -13.94 2.87 0.05
N ASN A 63 -12.69 2.82 0.51
CA ASN A 63 -12.31 2.30 1.82
C ASN A 63 -12.25 3.39 2.91
N PHE A 64 -12.28 4.67 2.54
CA PHE A 64 -12.29 5.78 3.49
C PHE A 64 -13.55 5.74 4.38
N PRO A 65 -13.43 5.98 5.71
CA PRO A 65 -14.56 5.84 6.63
C PRO A 65 -15.78 6.69 6.22
N PRO A 66 -17.01 6.13 6.21
CA PRO A 66 -17.34 4.71 6.40
C PRO A 66 -17.04 3.86 5.15
N ALA A 67 -16.32 2.75 5.32
CA ALA A 67 -15.89 1.91 4.19
C ALA A 67 -17.08 1.26 3.45
N LYS A 68 -16.98 1.25 2.11
CA LYS A 68 -17.93 0.61 1.19
C LYS A 68 -17.41 -0.74 0.67
N ILE A 69 -16.09 -0.88 0.59
CA ILE A 69 -15.40 -2.12 0.22
C ILE A 69 -14.20 -2.33 1.15
N PHE A 70 -13.92 -3.59 1.48
CA PHE A 70 -12.81 -4.02 2.31
C PHE A 70 -11.67 -4.58 1.44
N MET A 71 -10.43 -4.49 1.93
CA MET A 71 -9.25 -4.92 1.19
C MET A 71 -9.17 -6.45 1.16
N GLY A 72 -9.36 -7.06 2.34
CA GLY A 72 -9.32 -8.52 2.51
C GLY A 72 -7.92 -9.09 2.33
N ASP A 73 -7.78 -10.41 2.50
CA ASP A 73 -6.46 -11.07 2.55
C ASP A 73 -5.67 -11.06 1.23
N THR A 74 -6.30 -10.62 0.13
CA THR A 74 -5.66 -10.58 -1.20
C THR A 74 -4.93 -9.26 -1.47
N GLY A 75 -5.30 -8.19 -0.79
CA GLY A 75 -4.66 -6.87 -0.94
C GLY A 75 -3.34 -6.79 -0.20
#